data_AF-A0AAW6YIK3-F1
#
_entry.id   AF-A0AAW6YIK3-F1
#
_cell.length_a   1.000
_cell.length_b   1.000
_cell.length_c   1.000
_cell.angle_alpha   90.00
_cell.angle_beta   90.00
_cell.angle_gamma   90.00
#
_symmetry.space_group_name_H-M   'P 1'
#
loop_
_entity.id
_entity.type
_entity.pdbx_description
1 polymer ?
#
loop_
_entity_poly.entity_id
_entity_poly.type
_entity_poly.pdbx_seq_one_letter_code
_entity_poly.pdbx_strand_id
1 'polypeptide(L)'
;PAPEDQKTEPIPYEVERIEDSTLEKGKTIVKQEGEDGLRDSKGVVIRQPKNKIILVGTKEAEKPNPTNPEPTKPNPDPTLD
;
A
#
# COMPACT_ATOMS: atom_id res chain seq x y z
N PRO A 1 -18.37 37.11 -24.29
CA PRO A 1 -19.15 36.39 -23.26
C PRO A 1 -18.28 35.36 -22.53
N ALA A 2 -17.93 35.63 -21.28
CA ALA A 2 -17.43 34.58 -20.40
C ALA A 2 -18.55 33.53 -20.27
N PRO A 3 -18.26 32.21 -20.40
CA PRO A 3 -19.29 31.21 -20.18
C PRO A 3 -19.85 31.42 -18.78
N GLU A 4 -21.16 31.62 -18.72
CA GLU A 4 -21.92 31.78 -17.47
C GLU A 4 -21.44 30.73 -16.47
N ASP A 5 -21.05 31.21 -15.28
CA ASP A 5 -20.56 30.42 -14.16
C ASP A 5 -21.53 29.26 -13.86
N GLN A 6 -21.34 28.12 -14.52
CA GLN A 6 -21.96 26.87 -14.11
C GLN A 6 -21.34 26.53 -12.76
N LYS A 7 -22.00 26.96 -11.69
CA LYS A 7 -21.60 26.69 -10.32
C LYS A 7 -21.59 25.18 -10.14
N THR A 8 -20.39 24.65 -10.04
CA THR A 8 -20.13 23.25 -9.70
C THR A 8 -19.58 23.20 -8.29
N GLU A 9 -19.88 22.11 -7.61
CA GLU A 9 -19.39 21.84 -6.26
C GLU A 9 -18.55 20.57 -6.29
N PRO A 10 -17.36 20.56 -5.65
CA PRO A 10 -16.55 19.37 -5.57
C PRO A 10 -17.23 18.31 -4.68
N ILE A 11 -17.13 17.05 -5.11
CA ILE A 11 -17.51 15.90 -4.31
C ILE A 11 -16.22 15.28 -3.79
N PRO A 12 -15.94 15.32 -2.48
CA PRO A 12 -14.68 14.81 -1.95
C PRO A 12 -14.53 13.32 -2.24
N TYR A 13 -13.34 12.90 -2.65
CA TYR A 13 -13.02 11.48 -2.71
C TYR A 13 -12.75 10.89 -1.33
N GLU A 14 -12.88 9.57 -1.22
CA GLU A 14 -12.52 8.83 -0.01
C GLU A 14 -11.18 8.10 -0.19
N VAL A 15 -10.55 7.75 0.93
CA VAL A 15 -9.29 7.00 0.94
C VAL A 15 -9.56 5.58 1.43
N GLU A 16 -9.27 4.60 0.59
CA GLU A 16 -9.40 3.19 0.92
C GLU A 16 -8.01 2.57 1.14
N ARG A 17 -7.84 1.87 2.26
CA ARG A 17 -6.61 1.12 2.57
C ARG A 17 -6.88 -0.36 2.44
N ILE A 18 -6.19 -0.99 1.51
CA ILE A 18 -6.34 -2.41 1.20
C ILE A 18 -5.05 -3.12 1.60
N GLU A 19 -5.16 -4.16 2.40
CA GLU A 19 -4.02 -5.02 2.73
C GLU A 19 -3.60 -5.83 1.51
N ASP A 20 -2.30 -5.82 1.21
CA ASP A 20 -1.71 -6.51 0.08
C ASP A 20 -0.60 -7.45 0.57
N SER A 21 -0.87 -8.75 0.49
CA SER A 21 0.06 -9.81 0.91
C SER A 21 1.21 -10.05 -0.06
N THR A 22 1.22 -9.38 -1.21
CA THR A 22 2.34 -9.37 -2.16
C THR A 22 3.37 -8.29 -1.82
N LEU A 23 2.96 -7.25 -1.10
CA LEU A 23 3.82 -6.16 -0.64
C LEU A 23 4.43 -6.45 0.74
N GLU A 24 5.73 -6.20 0.88
CA GLU A 24 6.47 -6.39 2.15
C GLU A 24 5.82 -5.64 3.31
N LYS A 25 5.77 -6.29 4.49
CA LYS A 25 5.21 -5.69 5.70
C LYS A 25 5.80 -4.30 5.96
N GLY A 26 4.93 -3.31 6.10
CA GLY A 26 5.32 -1.92 6.35
C GLY A 26 5.58 -1.08 5.10
N LYS A 27 5.59 -1.66 3.90
CA LYS A 27 5.53 -0.88 2.66
C LYS A 27 4.12 -0.38 2.41
N THR A 28 4.02 0.79 1.78
CA THR A 28 2.75 1.38 1.36
C THR A 28 2.89 1.90 -0.07
N ILE A 29 1.93 1.58 -0.93
CA ILE A 29 1.92 2.02 -2.34
C ILE A 29 0.57 2.62 -2.67
N VAL A 30 0.54 3.77 -3.34
CA VAL A 30 -0.70 4.28 -3.92
C VAL A 30 -0.96 3.55 -5.23
N LYS A 31 -2.00 2.72 -5.27
CA LYS A 31 -2.42 2.01 -6.47
C LYS A 31 -3.23 2.92 -7.40
N GLN A 32 -4.01 3.83 -6.82
CA GLN A 32 -4.83 4.79 -7.54
C GLN A 32 -4.86 6.10 -6.79
N GLU A 33 -4.54 7.20 -7.47
CA GLU A 33 -4.71 8.55 -6.91
C GLU A 33 -6.19 8.92 -6.78
N GLY A 34 -6.50 9.65 -5.72
CA GLY A 34 -7.85 10.17 -5.49
C GLY A 34 -8.10 11.43 -6.31
N GLU A 35 -9.31 11.56 -6.84
CA GLU A 35 -9.74 12.73 -7.61
C GLU A 35 -11.16 13.10 -7.21
N ASP A 36 -11.36 14.37 -6.84
CA ASP A 36 -12.68 14.86 -6.48
C ASP A 36 -13.64 14.80 -7.68
N GLY A 37 -14.85 14.34 -7.36
CA GLY A 37 -15.98 14.40 -8.28
C GLY A 37 -16.47 15.84 -8.44
N LEU A 38 -17.43 16.01 -9.33
CA LEU A 38 -18.12 17.28 -9.55
C LEU A 38 -19.61 17.03 -9.63
N ARG A 39 -20.37 17.86 -8.92
CA ARG A 39 -21.82 17.98 -9.11
C ARG A 39 -22.19 19.39 -9.55
N ASP A 40 -23.30 19.50 -10.28
CA ASP A 40 -23.90 20.80 -10.54
C ASP A 40 -24.60 21.36 -9.29
N SER A 41 -25.03 22.61 -9.38
CA SER A 41 -25.82 23.28 -8.34
C SER A 41 -27.18 22.64 -8.04
N LYS A 42 -27.67 21.73 -8.89
CA LYS A 42 -28.90 20.94 -8.69
C LYS A 42 -28.63 19.60 -8.02
N GLY A 43 -27.36 19.27 -7.74
CA GLY A 43 -26.94 18.01 -7.13
C GLY A 43 -26.72 16.86 -8.11
N VAL A 44 -26.77 17.12 -9.42
CA VAL A 44 -26.50 16.10 -10.45
C VAL A 44 -25.00 15.88 -10.55
N VAL A 45 -24.55 14.64 -10.38
CA VAL A 45 -23.14 14.27 -10.49
C VAL A 45 -22.72 14.29 -11.95
N ILE A 46 -21.84 15.24 -12.30
CA ILE A 46 -21.24 15.39 -13.64
C ILE A 46 -19.99 14.52 -13.74
N ARG A 47 -19.24 14.39 -12.65
CA ARG A 47 -18.06 13.53 -12.56
C ARG A 47 -18.07 12.76 -11.24
N GLN A 48 -17.98 11.45 -11.33
CA GLN A 48 -17.85 10.60 -10.13
C GLN A 48 -16.50 10.86 -9.45
N PRO A 49 -16.46 10.95 -8.12
CA PRO A 49 -15.18 10.96 -7.42
C PRO A 49 -14.46 9.63 -7.66
N LYS A 50 -13.13 9.70 -7.75
CA LYS A 50 -12.27 8.52 -7.77
C LYS A 50 -11.61 8.42 -6.41
N ASN A 51 -11.85 7.33 -5.70
CA ASN A 51 -11.24 7.11 -4.40
C ASN A 51 -9.73 6.88 -4.54
N LYS A 52 -8.98 7.33 -3.53
CA LYS A 52 -7.55 7.04 -3.43
C LYS A 52 -7.39 5.64 -2.85
N ILE A 53 -6.75 4.75 -3.60
CA ILE A 53 -6.49 3.38 -3.14
C ILE A 53 -5.03 3.27 -2.70
N ILE A 54 -4.85 2.92 -1.43
CA ILE A 54 -3.55 2.72 -0.80
C ILE A 54 -3.40 1.25 -0.44
N LEU A 55 -2.42 0.58 -1.03
CA LEU A 55 -2.04 -0.78 -0.68
C LEU A 55 -1.08 -0.76 0.50
N VAL A 56 -1.39 -1.52 1.54
CA VAL A 56 -0.55 -1.69 2.74
C VAL A 56 0.02 -3.09 2.72
N GLY A 57 1.34 -3.20 2.69
CA GLY A 57 2.01 -4.49 2.66
C GLY A 57 1.84 -5.26 3.95
N THR A 58 1.40 -6.51 3.80
CA THR A 58 1.23 -7.48 4.89
C THR A 58 2.01 -8.76 4.64
N LYS A 59 2.81 -8.84 3.57
CA LYS A 59 3.70 -9.97 3.33
C LYS A 59 4.64 -10.10 4.52
N GLU A 60 4.50 -11.21 5.25
CA GLU A 60 5.44 -11.52 6.32
C GLU A 60 6.84 -11.54 5.73
N ALA A 61 7.77 -10.86 6.40
CA ALA A 61 9.16 -11.11 6.14
C ALA A 61 9.35 -12.60 6.40
N GLU A 62 9.72 -13.36 5.36
CA GLU A 62 10.40 -14.62 5.56
C GLU A 62 11.58 -14.26 6.45
N LYS A 63 11.43 -14.50 7.75
CA LYS A 63 12.56 -14.41 8.68
C LYS A 63 13.66 -15.17 7.97
N PRO A 64 14.90 -14.66 7.88
CA PRO A 64 15.99 -15.55 7.53
C PRO A 64 15.86 -16.68 8.53
N ASN A 65 15.42 -17.85 8.07
CA ASN A 65 15.53 -19.05 8.86
C ASN A 65 17.01 -19.02 9.26
N PRO A 66 17.36 -19.01 10.56
CA PRO A 66 18.74 -19.16 10.91
C PRO A 66 19.09 -20.55 10.40
N THR A 67 19.63 -20.62 9.19
CA THR A 67 20.51 -21.71 8.79
C THR A 67 21.65 -21.57 9.79
N ASN A 68 21.43 -22.18 10.95
CA ASN A 68 22.47 -22.50 11.90
C ASN A 68 23.53 -23.17 11.05
N PRO A 69 24.71 -22.56 10.81
CA PRO A 69 25.80 -23.35 10.30
C PRO A 69 26.01 -24.40 11.38
N GLU A 70 25.68 -25.65 11.06
CA GLU A 70 25.95 -26.78 11.93
C GLU A 70 27.38 -26.62 12.44
N PRO A 71 27.62 -26.44 13.76
CA PRO A 71 28.98 -26.34 14.25
C PRO A 71 29.58 -27.72 13.97
N THR A 72 30.42 -27.79 12.95
CA THR A 72 31.19 -28.98 12.63
C THR A 72 32.16 -29.14 13.78
N LYS A 73 31.74 -29.91 14.78
CA LYS A 73 32.60 -30.40 15.84
C LYS A 73 33.10 -31.77 15.41
N PRO A 74 34.32 -31.89 14.87
CA PRO A 74 35.14 -33.03 15.23
C PRO A 74 35.71 -32.75 16.62
N ASN A 75 35.60 -33.77 17.47
CA ASN A 75 36.06 -33.81 18.84
C ASN A 75 37.56 -33.49 18.97
N PRO A 76 38.02 -32.97 20.13
CA PRO A 76 39.46 -32.91 20.40
C PRO A 76 40.00 -34.34 20.52
N ASP A 77 41.01 -34.69 19.72
CA ASP A 77 41.88 -35.83 20.02
C ASP A 77 43.10 -35.31 20.78
N PRO A 78 43.24 -35.58 22.08
CA PRO A 78 44.46 -35.33 22.81
C PRO A 78 45.32 -36.60 22.74
N THR A 79 46.08 -36.77 21.66
CA THR A 79 47.23 -37.68 21.70
C THR A 79 48.51 -36.86 21.84
N LEU A 80 48.85 -36.69 23.11
CA LEU A 80 50.16 -36.37 23.61
C LEU A 80 50.90 -37.71 23.80
N ASP A 81 51.77 -38.10 22.87
CA ASP A 81 53.06 -38.82 23.08
C ASP A 81 53.83 -38.90 21.75
#